data_AF-A0A5R9GT05-F1
#
_entry.id   AF-A0A5R9GT05-F1
#
_cell.length_a   1.000
_cell.length_b   1.000
_cell.length_c   1.000
_cell.angle_alpha   90.00
_cell.angle_beta   90.00
_cell.angle_gamma   90.00
#
_symmetry.space_group_name_H-M   'P 1'
#
loop_
_entity.id
_entity.type
_entity.pdbx_description
1 polymer ?
#
loop_
_entity_poly.entity_id
_entity_poly.type
_entity_poly.pdbx_seq_one_letter_code
_entity_poly.pdbx_strand_id
1 'polypeptide(L)'
;MPPAAQKMLAGPFAGSAADLDILALFSIYDTIRQQQTNQTDLWKKLNERLLAAQTLDPWFADTYRLTIGLTAFHEQGASTAVELLSRGAKARSWDWELPFMAGYIAHDFLHDDARAYALMSEAIKRPDAPPLAVGLASKFLQSSEGTEASIHFLNYLKASMPAQYRDIIDARIKRLEKKRQSG
;
A
#
# COMPACT_ATOMS: atom_id res chain seq x y z
N MET A 1 -20.85 -8.40 5.89
CA MET A 1 -20.77 -9.88 5.90
C MET A 1 -19.30 -10.28 5.80
N PRO A 2 -18.83 -11.34 6.47
CA PRO A 2 -17.42 -11.73 6.41
C PRO A 2 -16.98 -12.10 4.97
N PRO A 3 -15.74 -11.78 4.56
CA PRO A 3 -15.22 -12.04 3.20
C PRO A 3 -15.35 -13.51 2.74
N ALA A 4 -15.13 -14.47 3.63
CA ALA A 4 -15.25 -15.89 3.31
C ALA A 4 -16.70 -16.30 2.99
N ALA A 5 -17.67 -15.75 3.73
CA ALA A 5 -19.10 -15.98 3.46
C ALA A 5 -19.53 -15.31 2.15
N GLN A 6 -19.00 -14.11 1.86
CA GLN A 6 -19.22 -13.42 0.58
C GLN A 6 -18.70 -14.24 -0.60
N LYS A 7 -17.50 -14.82 -0.49
CA LYS A 7 -16.94 -15.70 -1.50
C LYS A 7 -17.78 -16.94 -1.74
N MET A 8 -18.26 -17.58 -0.66
CA MET A 8 -19.12 -18.76 -0.76
C MET A 8 -20.45 -18.45 -1.46
N LEU A 9 -21.05 -17.29 -1.15
CA LEU A 9 -22.30 -16.86 -1.78
C LEU A 9 -22.13 -16.41 -3.22
N ALA A 10 -21.01 -15.75 -3.56
CA ALA A 10 -20.73 -15.30 -4.91
C ALA A 10 -20.44 -16.48 -5.87
N GLY A 11 -19.91 -17.59 -5.34
CA GLY A 11 -19.64 -18.81 -6.11
C GLY A 11 -18.81 -18.53 -7.36
N PRO A 12 -19.30 -18.85 -8.58
CA PRO A 12 -18.57 -18.59 -9.82
C PRO A 12 -18.41 -17.10 -10.16
N PHE A 13 -19.18 -16.21 -9.54
CA PHE A 13 -19.14 -14.77 -9.80
C PHE A 13 -18.26 -14.00 -8.80
N ALA A 14 -17.37 -14.69 -8.08
CA ALA A 14 -16.50 -14.06 -7.08
C ALA A 14 -15.67 -12.89 -7.65
N GLY A 15 -15.20 -12.98 -8.90
CA GLY A 15 -14.50 -11.88 -9.57
C GLY A 15 -15.36 -10.62 -9.72
N SER A 16 -16.57 -10.75 -10.25
CA SER A 16 -17.51 -9.63 -10.39
C SER A 16 -17.93 -9.04 -9.02
N ALA A 17 -18.02 -9.88 -7.98
CA ALA A 17 -18.25 -9.40 -6.63
C ALA A 17 -17.06 -8.57 -6.09
N ALA A 18 -15.83 -8.95 -6.44
CA ALA A 18 -14.64 -8.17 -6.11
C ALA A 18 -14.66 -6.80 -6.79
N ASP A 19 -15.07 -6.73 -8.07
CA ASP A 19 -15.20 -5.47 -8.81
C ASP A 19 -16.19 -4.51 -8.13
N LEU A 20 -17.33 -5.02 -7.63
CA LEU A 20 -18.30 -4.21 -6.90
C LEU A 20 -17.74 -3.67 -5.58
N ASP A 21 -16.96 -4.48 -4.85
CA ASP A 21 -16.28 -4.02 -3.64
C ASP A 21 -15.27 -2.91 -3.95
N ILE A 22 -14.56 -3.01 -5.09
CA ILE A 22 -13.64 -1.96 -5.58
C ILE A 22 -14.37 -0.68 -5.96
N LEU A 23 -15.47 -0.76 -6.70
CA LEU A 23 -16.25 0.44 -7.08
C LEU A 23 -16.79 1.19 -5.87
N ALA A 24 -17.16 0.47 -4.80
CA ALA A 24 -17.64 1.08 -3.56
C ALA A 24 -16.55 1.91 -2.85
N LEU A 25 -15.27 1.64 -3.08
CA LEU A 25 -14.16 2.35 -2.44
C LEU A 25 -14.17 3.85 -2.78
N PHE A 26 -14.51 4.21 -4.02
CA PHE A 26 -14.48 5.60 -4.46
C PHE A 26 -15.46 6.47 -3.67
N SER A 27 -16.69 5.99 -3.44
CA SER A 27 -17.69 6.71 -2.66
C SER A 27 -17.30 6.84 -1.18
N ILE A 28 -16.73 5.77 -0.60
CA ILE A 28 -16.26 5.80 0.79
C ILE A 28 -15.10 6.79 0.92
N TYR A 29 -14.13 6.73 0.01
CA TYR A 29 -12.95 7.59 0.05
C TYR A 29 -13.28 9.06 -0.21
N ASP A 30 -14.22 9.35 -1.12
CA ASP A 30 -14.72 10.71 -1.33
C ASP A 30 -15.36 11.27 -0.05
N THR A 31 -16.12 10.45 0.67
CA THR A 31 -16.69 10.84 1.97
C THR A 31 -15.61 11.12 3.01
N ILE A 32 -14.56 10.28 3.06
CA ILE A 32 -13.38 10.50 3.92
C ILE A 32 -12.72 11.85 3.59
N ARG A 33 -12.59 12.21 2.32
CA ARG A 33 -11.98 13.49 1.91
C ARG A 33 -12.81 14.71 2.31
N GLN A 34 -14.14 14.58 2.34
CA GLN A 34 -15.06 15.70 2.59
C GLN A 34 -15.35 15.94 4.07
N GLN A 35 -15.37 14.90 4.90
CA GLN A 35 -15.69 15.03 6.34
C GLN A 35 -14.45 15.39 7.16
N GLN A 36 -14.55 16.38 8.05
CA GLN A 36 -13.42 16.82 8.89
C GLN A 36 -13.37 16.16 10.28
N THR A 37 -14.40 15.41 10.71
CA THR A 37 -14.48 14.84 12.07
C THR A 37 -14.86 13.36 12.11
N ASN A 38 -14.12 12.61 12.95
CA ASN A 38 -14.23 11.17 13.26
C ASN A 38 -14.50 10.21 12.08
N GLN A 39 -13.45 9.98 11.28
CA GLN A 39 -13.49 9.11 10.08
C GLN A 39 -13.19 7.62 10.37
N THR A 40 -13.00 7.24 11.63
CA THR A 40 -12.53 5.89 12.01
C THR A 40 -13.38 4.77 11.40
N ASP A 41 -14.70 4.94 11.44
CA ASP A 41 -15.64 3.95 10.88
C ASP A 41 -15.58 3.89 9.35
N LEU A 42 -15.31 5.01 8.68
CA LEU A 42 -15.17 5.05 7.22
C LEU A 42 -13.88 4.35 6.78
N TRP A 43 -12.76 4.58 7.48
CA TRP A 43 -11.51 3.87 7.26
C TRP A 43 -11.67 2.36 7.49
N LYS A 44 -12.39 1.97 8.54
CA LYS A 44 -12.73 0.57 8.80
C LYS A 44 -13.53 -0.04 7.65
N LYS A 45 -14.59 0.63 7.20
CA LYS A 45 -15.40 0.18 6.05
C LYS A 45 -14.57 0.05 4.77
N LEU A 46 -13.71 1.02 4.49
CA LEU A 46 -12.82 1.00 3.33
C LEU A 46 -11.87 -0.22 3.38
N ASN A 47 -11.27 -0.46 4.55
CA ASN A 47 -10.38 -1.60 4.78
C ASN A 47 -11.11 -2.95 4.65
N GLU A 48 -12.34 -3.05 5.17
CA GLU A 48 -13.18 -4.25 5.04
C GLU A 48 -13.49 -4.57 3.56
N ARG A 49 -13.75 -3.54 2.74
CA ARG A 49 -14.02 -3.70 1.30
C ARG A 49 -12.77 -4.16 0.53
N LEU A 50 -11.61 -3.57 0.80
CA LEU A 50 -10.34 -4.02 0.22
C LEU A 50 -10.04 -5.48 0.58
N LEU A 51 -10.26 -5.85 1.84
CA LEU A 51 -10.10 -7.23 2.30
C LEU A 51 -11.08 -8.19 1.63
N ALA A 52 -12.34 -7.77 1.43
CA ALA A 52 -13.33 -8.55 0.71
C ALA A 52 -12.92 -8.79 -0.74
N ALA A 53 -12.56 -7.72 -1.47
CA ALA A 53 -12.08 -7.79 -2.85
C ALA A 53 -10.86 -8.73 -2.99
N GLN A 54 -9.85 -8.59 -2.13
CA GLN A 54 -8.69 -9.49 -2.11
C GLN A 54 -9.07 -10.95 -1.84
N THR A 55 -10.02 -11.19 -0.93
CA THR A 55 -10.42 -12.56 -0.57
C THR A 55 -11.16 -13.23 -1.72
N LEU A 56 -12.00 -12.45 -2.41
CA LEU A 56 -12.76 -12.88 -3.58
C LEU A 56 -11.82 -13.19 -4.74
N ASP A 57 -10.97 -12.23 -5.13
CA ASP A 57 -9.99 -12.37 -6.19
C ASP A 57 -8.61 -11.81 -5.79
N PRO A 58 -7.69 -12.67 -5.31
CA PRO A 58 -6.33 -12.26 -4.95
C PRO A 58 -5.43 -11.98 -6.17
N TRP A 59 -5.91 -12.24 -7.39
CA TRP A 59 -5.17 -11.93 -8.62
C TRP A 59 -5.53 -10.55 -9.16
N PHE A 60 -6.59 -9.93 -8.65
CA PHE A 60 -7.07 -8.64 -9.15
C PHE A 60 -6.13 -7.48 -8.73
N ALA A 61 -5.34 -7.00 -9.69
CA ALA A 61 -4.27 -6.03 -9.47
C ALA A 61 -4.76 -4.70 -8.86
N ASP A 62 -5.95 -4.25 -9.24
CA ASP A 62 -6.48 -2.95 -8.83
C ASP A 62 -6.79 -2.91 -7.33
N THR A 63 -7.11 -4.05 -6.71
CA THR A 63 -7.21 -4.15 -5.24
C THR A 63 -5.95 -3.65 -4.56
N TYR A 64 -4.79 -4.02 -5.08
CA TYR A 64 -3.49 -3.65 -4.49
C TYR A 64 -3.10 -2.21 -4.83
N ARG A 65 -3.32 -1.79 -6.08
CA ARG A 65 -3.07 -0.39 -6.51
C ARG A 65 -3.90 0.59 -5.69
N LEU A 66 -5.17 0.28 -5.45
CA LEU A 66 -6.06 1.11 -4.64
C LEU A 66 -5.73 1.01 -3.15
N THR A 67 -5.28 -0.14 -2.65
CA THR A 67 -4.72 -0.23 -1.29
C THR A 67 -3.56 0.77 -1.13
N ILE A 68 -2.60 0.77 -2.06
CA ILE A 68 -1.48 1.72 -2.04
C ILE A 68 -1.99 3.17 -2.13
N GLY A 69 -2.77 3.49 -3.16
CA GLY A 69 -3.17 4.86 -3.44
C GLY A 69 -4.11 5.49 -2.41
N LEU A 70 -4.95 4.68 -1.75
CA LEU A 70 -5.97 5.19 -0.83
C LEU A 70 -5.54 5.09 0.64
N THR A 71 -4.78 4.07 1.04
CA THR A 71 -4.58 3.76 2.48
C THR A 71 -3.13 3.86 2.94
N ALA A 72 -2.15 3.54 2.10
CA ALA A 72 -0.76 3.37 2.51
C ALA A 72 -0.12 4.59 3.18
N PHE A 73 -0.52 5.79 2.76
CA PHE A 73 0.10 7.05 3.21
C PHE A 73 -0.67 7.75 4.34
N HIS A 74 -1.63 7.06 4.97
CA HIS A 74 -2.40 7.53 6.12
C HIS A 74 -2.08 6.69 7.36
N GLU A 75 -2.01 7.31 8.53
CA GLU A 75 -1.71 6.61 9.80
C GLU A 75 -2.72 5.49 10.09
N GLN A 76 -3.99 5.71 9.76
CA GLN A 76 -5.09 4.75 9.95
C GLN A 76 -5.09 3.59 8.92
N GLY A 77 -4.31 3.73 7.84
CA GLY A 77 -4.32 2.81 6.70
C GLY A 77 -3.03 2.02 6.51
N ALA A 78 -1.89 2.53 6.99
CA ALA A 78 -0.55 1.95 6.74
C ALA A 78 -0.44 0.48 7.18
N SER A 79 -0.88 0.14 8.40
CA SER A 79 -0.82 -1.24 8.90
C SER A 79 -1.65 -2.19 8.05
N THR A 80 -2.89 -1.81 7.72
CA THR A 80 -3.77 -2.58 6.84
C THR A 80 -3.15 -2.74 5.44
N ALA A 81 -2.52 -1.69 4.91
CA ALA A 81 -1.87 -1.74 3.61
C ALA A 81 -0.73 -2.78 3.59
N VAL A 82 0.14 -2.76 4.61
CA VAL A 82 1.22 -3.76 4.75
C VAL A 82 0.65 -5.17 4.80
N GLU A 83 -0.41 -5.42 5.57
CA GLU A 83 -1.04 -6.74 5.65
C GLU A 83 -1.64 -7.21 4.32
N LEU A 84 -2.43 -6.36 3.66
CA LEU A 84 -3.06 -6.68 2.38
C LEU A 84 -2.00 -6.93 1.30
N LEU A 85 -0.99 -6.09 1.19
CA LEU A 85 0.09 -6.25 0.21
C LEU A 85 0.93 -7.50 0.49
N SER A 86 1.26 -7.77 1.76
CA SER A 86 1.98 -8.99 2.16
C SER A 86 1.20 -10.26 1.82
N ARG A 87 -0.12 -10.25 2.00
CA ARG A 87 -0.99 -11.37 1.59
C ARG A 87 -1.08 -11.51 0.08
N GLY A 88 -1.19 -10.40 -0.64
CA GLY A 88 -1.19 -10.38 -2.09
C GLY A 88 0.09 -10.92 -2.68
N ALA A 89 1.23 -10.57 -2.09
CA ALA A 89 2.54 -11.06 -2.50
C ALA A 89 2.60 -12.61 -2.49
N LYS A 90 1.94 -13.28 -1.54
CA LYS A 90 1.87 -14.75 -1.49
C LYS A 90 1.09 -15.35 -2.66
N ALA A 91 0.00 -14.70 -3.09
CA ALA A 91 -0.79 -15.15 -4.23
C ALA A 91 -0.13 -14.80 -5.57
N ARG A 92 0.46 -13.61 -5.65
CA ARG A 92 1.07 -13.05 -6.84
C ARG A 92 2.59 -13.15 -6.80
N SER A 93 3.15 -14.35 -6.85
CA SER A 93 4.58 -14.60 -6.61
C SER A 93 5.56 -13.97 -7.62
N TRP A 94 5.08 -13.59 -8.80
CA TRP A 94 5.87 -12.85 -9.81
C TRP A 94 5.92 -11.34 -9.52
N ASP A 95 4.98 -10.82 -8.73
CA ASP A 95 4.77 -9.39 -8.54
C ASP A 95 5.73 -8.82 -7.48
N TRP A 96 6.87 -8.29 -7.91
CA TRP A 96 7.86 -7.66 -7.03
C TRP A 96 7.36 -6.39 -6.33
N GLU A 97 6.37 -5.71 -6.91
CA GLU A 97 5.92 -4.41 -6.42
C GLU A 97 5.17 -4.56 -5.09
N LEU A 98 4.37 -5.61 -4.91
CA LEU A 98 3.61 -5.83 -3.67
C LEU A 98 4.50 -5.93 -2.42
N PRO A 99 5.48 -6.86 -2.33
CA PRO A 99 6.37 -6.90 -1.16
C PRO A 99 7.26 -5.66 -1.08
N PHE A 100 7.66 -5.05 -2.20
CA PHE A 100 8.44 -3.81 -2.18
C PHE A 100 7.67 -2.68 -1.49
N MET A 101 6.43 -2.45 -1.92
CA MET A 101 5.56 -1.41 -1.36
C MET A 101 5.17 -1.71 0.09
N ALA A 102 4.90 -2.98 0.43
CA ALA A 102 4.67 -3.38 1.81
C ALA A 102 5.88 -3.08 2.70
N GLY A 103 7.09 -3.37 2.21
CA GLY A 103 8.32 -3.09 2.94
C GLY A 103 8.57 -1.59 3.11
N TYR A 104 8.32 -0.80 2.06
CA TYR A 104 8.40 0.65 2.12
C TYR A 104 7.46 1.22 3.20
N ILE A 105 6.19 0.81 3.20
CA ILE A 105 5.20 1.29 4.17
C ILE A 105 5.58 0.86 5.60
N ALA A 106 6.06 -0.37 5.78
CA ALA A 106 6.50 -0.87 7.09
C ALA A 106 7.64 0.00 7.68
N HIS A 107 8.66 0.35 6.89
CA HIS A 107 9.76 1.21 7.32
C HIS A 107 9.27 2.63 7.63
N ASP A 108 8.64 3.27 6.64
CA ASP A 108 8.38 4.69 6.69
C ASP A 108 7.25 5.06 7.66
N PHE A 109 6.19 4.24 7.71
CA PHE A 109 4.96 4.58 8.43
C PHE A 109 4.79 3.80 9.72
N LEU A 110 5.29 2.57 9.80
CA LEU A 110 5.16 1.73 10.99
C LEU A 110 6.44 1.67 11.83
N HIS A 111 7.57 2.15 11.30
CA HIS A 111 8.89 2.02 11.92
C HIS A 111 9.25 0.57 12.25
N ASP A 112 8.79 -0.37 11.41
CA ASP A 112 9.04 -1.80 11.53
C ASP A 112 10.12 -2.20 10.51
N ASP A 113 11.37 -1.87 10.83
CA ASP A 113 12.53 -2.07 9.96
C ASP A 113 12.82 -3.56 9.72
N ALA A 114 12.51 -4.41 10.71
CA ALA A 114 12.67 -5.85 10.58
C ALA A 114 11.72 -6.41 9.50
N ARG A 115 10.45 -6.00 9.55
CA ARG A 115 9.48 -6.40 8.53
C ARG A 115 9.77 -5.77 7.17
N ALA A 116 10.21 -4.51 7.15
CA ALA A 116 10.65 -3.84 5.93
C ALA A 116 11.81 -4.59 5.26
N TYR A 117 12.82 -5.00 6.05
CA TYR A 117 13.95 -5.79 5.56
C TYR A 117 13.50 -7.09 4.92
N ALA A 118 12.63 -7.84 5.60
CA ALA A 118 12.12 -9.11 5.09
C ALA A 118 11.37 -8.94 3.76
N LEU A 119 10.46 -7.96 3.70
CA LEU A 119 9.62 -7.70 2.53
C LEU A 119 10.42 -7.16 1.34
N MET A 120 11.34 -6.20 1.56
CA MET A 120 12.19 -5.69 0.49
C MET A 120 13.17 -6.75 -0.01
N SER A 121 13.73 -7.56 0.89
CA SER A 121 14.58 -8.71 0.51
C SER A 121 13.83 -9.75 -0.32
N GLU A 122 12.55 -9.97 -0.02
CA GLU A 122 11.68 -10.80 -0.85
C GLU A 122 11.46 -10.18 -2.22
N ALA A 123 11.15 -8.88 -2.27
CA ALA A 123 10.87 -8.16 -3.51
C ALA A 123 12.01 -8.25 -4.54
N ILE A 124 13.25 -7.98 -4.10
CA ILE A 124 14.42 -7.98 -5.00
C ILE A 124 14.81 -9.37 -5.51
N LYS A 125 14.31 -10.44 -4.88
CA LYS A 125 14.54 -11.83 -5.31
C LYS A 125 13.52 -12.28 -6.36
N ARG A 126 12.48 -11.47 -6.64
CA ARG A 126 11.44 -11.86 -7.59
C ARG A 126 11.92 -11.65 -9.04
N PRO A 127 11.46 -12.50 -9.99
CA PRO A 127 12.00 -12.54 -11.35
C PRO A 127 11.93 -11.21 -12.11
N ASP A 128 10.88 -10.43 -11.87
CA ASP A 128 10.58 -9.20 -12.63
C ASP A 128 11.03 -7.92 -11.91
N ALA A 129 11.82 -8.02 -10.83
CA ALA A 129 12.28 -6.86 -10.09
C ALA A 129 13.24 -6.01 -10.95
N PRO A 130 12.89 -4.76 -11.31
CA PRO A 130 13.74 -3.94 -12.16
C PRO A 130 15.00 -3.49 -11.38
N PRO A 131 16.12 -3.23 -12.06
CA PRO A 131 17.36 -2.77 -11.41
C PRO A 131 17.17 -1.54 -10.51
N LEU A 132 16.26 -0.65 -10.87
CA LEU A 132 15.91 0.52 -10.06
C LEU A 132 15.32 0.11 -8.70
N ALA A 133 14.40 -0.86 -8.68
CA ALA A 133 13.79 -1.35 -7.44
C ALA A 133 14.82 -2.06 -6.55
N VAL A 134 15.70 -2.86 -7.16
CA VAL A 134 16.80 -3.51 -6.46
C VAL A 134 17.72 -2.47 -5.81
N GLY A 135 18.16 -1.47 -6.59
CA GLY A 135 19.01 -0.39 -6.08
C GLY A 135 18.35 0.42 -4.96
N LEU A 136 17.06 0.76 -5.12
CA LEU A 136 16.29 1.45 -4.07
C LEU A 136 16.21 0.61 -2.80
N ALA A 137 15.77 -0.66 -2.89
CA ALA A 137 15.72 -1.56 -1.75
C ALA A 137 17.08 -1.67 -1.07
N SER A 138 18.18 -1.86 -1.81
CA SER A 138 19.53 -1.93 -1.23
C SER A 138 19.93 -0.67 -0.46
N LYS A 139 19.55 0.53 -0.93
CA LYS A 139 19.76 1.78 -0.19
C LYS A 139 18.87 1.89 1.05
N PHE A 140 17.61 1.45 0.93
CA PHE A 140 16.69 1.36 2.07
C PHE A 140 17.20 0.47 3.20
N LEU A 141 17.81 -0.66 2.86
CA LEU A 141 18.36 -1.59 3.83
C LEU A 141 19.66 -1.09 4.49
N GLN A 142 20.24 0.02 4.00
CA GLN A 142 21.38 0.68 4.63
C GLN A 142 20.89 1.75 5.61
N SER A 143 21.25 1.59 6.89
CA SER A 143 20.78 2.45 7.99
C SER A 143 21.13 3.94 7.83
N SER A 144 22.22 4.28 7.14
CA SER A 144 22.61 5.66 6.85
C SER A 144 21.89 6.28 5.64
N GLU A 145 21.33 5.46 4.74
CA GLU A 145 20.78 5.91 3.46
C GLU A 145 19.25 5.84 3.41
N GLY A 146 18.60 5.14 4.35
CA GLY A 146 17.14 4.87 4.32
C GLY A 146 16.26 6.11 4.18
N THR A 147 16.54 7.19 4.92
CA THR A 147 15.75 8.44 4.81
C THR A 147 15.91 9.11 3.44
N GLU A 148 17.12 9.11 2.89
CA GLU A 148 17.39 9.69 1.57
C GLU A 148 16.77 8.83 0.46
N ALA A 149 16.86 7.51 0.59
CA ALA A 149 16.20 6.55 -0.28
C ALA A 149 14.68 6.74 -0.29
N SER A 150 14.05 6.96 0.88
CA SER A 150 12.61 7.29 0.98
C SER A 150 12.24 8.57 0.25
N ILE A 151 13.02 9.64 0.43
CA ILE A 151 12.77 10.91 -0.26
C ILE A 151 12.92 10.74 -1.78
N HIS A 152 13.94 10.02 -2.24
CA HIS A 152 14.11 9.72 -3.67
C HIS A 152 12.95 8.92 -4.24
N PHE A 153 12.50 7.88 -3.53
CA PHE A 153 11.38 7.06 -3.96
C PHE A 153 10.07 7.85 -4.04
N LEU A 154 9.78 8.67 -3.03
CA LEU A 154 8.59 9.53 -3.01
C LEU A 154 8.61 10.55 -4.15
N ASN A 155 9.76 11.13 -4.47
CA ASN A 155 9.89 12.02 -5.62
C ASN A 155 9.64 11.30 -6.96
N TYR A 156 10.13 10.06 -7.10
CA TYR A 156 9.80 9.22 -8.24
C TYR A 156 8.30 8.95 -8.34
N LEU A 157 7.65 8.52 -7.24
CA LEU A 157 6.20 8.29 -7.20
C LEU A 157 5.40 9.55 -7.53
N LYS A 158 5.82 10.71 -7.02
CA LYS A 158 5.16 11.99 -7.31
C LYS A 158 5.17 12.32 -8.80
N ALA A 159 6.26 12.00 -9.48
CA ALA A 159 6.42 12.24 -10.92
C ALA A 159 5.53 11.30 -11.75
N SER A 160 5.31 10.07 -11.29
CA SER A 160 4.51 9.06 -12.01
C SER A 160 3.01 9.07 -11.67
N MET A 161 2.61 9.64 -10.53
CA MET A 161 1.22 9.61 -10.08
C MET A 161 0.38 10.83 -10.53
N PRO A 162 -0.95 10.65 -10.70
CA PRO A 162 -1.87 11.75 -10.95
C PRO A 162 -1.79 12.86 -9.90
N ALA A 163 -2.08 14.10 -10.30
CA ALA A 163 -1.93 15.29 -9.47
C ALA A 163 -2.63 15.18 -8.09
N GLN A 164 -3.77 14.49 -8.03
CA GLN A 164 -4.57 14.29 -6.82
C GLN A 164 -3.86 13.56 -5.67
N TYR A 165 -2.75 12.85 -5.93
CA TYR A 165 -1.97 12.15 -4.92
C TYR A 165 -0.72 12.93 -4.46
N ARG A 166 -0.38 14.03 -5.16
CA ARG A 166 0.87 14.77 -4.92
C ARG A 166 0.91 15.44 -3.57
N ASP A 167 -0.21 15.98 -3.08
CA ASP A 167 -0.25 16.70 -1.79
C ASP A 167 0.13 15.80 -0.61
N ILE A 168 -0.34 14.55 -0.63
CA ILE A 168 -0.04 13.55 0.41
C ILE A 168 1.44 13.17 0.35
N ILE A 169 1.97 12.98 -0.85
CA ILE A 169 3.39 12.67 -1.08
C ILE A 169 4.28 13.85 -0.63
N ASP A 170 3.91 15.08 -0.96
CA ASP A 170 4.64 16.30 -0.58
C ASP A 170 4.66 16.53 0.93
N ALA A 171 3.52 16.31 1.59
CA ALA A 171 3.44 16.37 3.05
C ALA A 171 4.34 15.30 3.70
N ARG A 172 4.53 14.16 3.06
CA ARG A 172 5.43 13.11 3.55
C ARG A 172 6.90 13.47 3.34
N ILE A 173 7.29 13.96 2.16
CA ILE A 173 8.66 14.41 1.86
C ILE A 173 9.11 15.47 2.88
N LYS A 174 8.29 16.51 3.11
CA LYS A 174 8.59 17.58 4.08
C LYS A 174 8.85 17.05 5.50
N ARG A 175 8.10 16.03 5.92
CA ARG A 175 8.27 15.41 7.26
C ARG A 175 9.62 14.70 7.37
N LEU A 176 10.02 13.96 6.33
CA LEU A 176 11.30 13.26 6.28
C LEU A 176 12.49 14.24 6.24
N GLU A 177 12.38 15.31 5.45
CA GLU A 177 13.41 16.36 5.38
C GLU A 177 13.64 17.04 6.73
N LYS A 178 12.56 17.34 7.46
CA LYS A 178 12.67 17.92 8.81
C LYS A 178 13.36 16.97 9.78
N LYS A 179 13.03 15.67 9.74
CA LYS A 179 13.66 14.64 10.58
C LYS A 179 15.17 14.55 10.31
N ARG A 180 15.58 14.63 9.04
CA ARG A 180 16.99 14.62 8.61
C ARG A 180 17.78 15.82 9.13
N GLN A 181 17.16 16.99 9.28
CA GLN A 181 17.82 18.20 9.78
C GLN A 181 17.93 18.24 11.31
N SER A 182 17.20 17.38 12.02
CA SER A 182 17.11 17.35 13.49
C SER A 182 17.85 16.19 14.16
N GLY A 183 18.45 15.29 13.38
CA GLY A 183 19.28 14.18 13.85
C GLY A 183 20.73 14.37 13.42
#